data_AF-A0A7V3TY83-F1
#
_entry.id   AF-A0A7V3TY83-F1
#
_cell.length_a   1.000
_cell.length_b   1.000
_cell.length_c   1.000
_cell.angle_alpha   90.00
_cell.angle_beta   90.00
_cell.angle_gamma   90.00
#
_symmetry.space_group_name_H-M   'P 1'
#
loop_
_entity.id
_entity.type
_entity.pdbx_description
1 polymer ?
#
loop_
_entity_poly.entity_id
_entity_poly.type
_entity_poly.pdbx_seq_one_letter_code
_entity_poly.pdbx_strand_id
1 'polypeptide(L)'
;MNAGTSPNVNLFGEKNEPMDVCVFHDESGDYGHSPWVFTGLLWVRKEDVSEVARSLQAIRQQENYWREIHLNSLPKSFSGAYGAKARVARGWFEKWSGELASKTWFNVLAVHRNHPRYEHKRFTKEFHAYNRFTLMALKAGLAWHFQNHQQVRLWIYSDNKTRRPGGVLGDGVKTDNFEDYITDKLTEDTVSYKGPRVCLEARPECLYFPSDSALVEPKNELLCLCDLLLGSVAGAIYPNTKRPTKQWFARRAARIIQDVRRKPWEQQMGLHRRFSVSYFPRNDGLIYTDGPIGILDKEAGQFSFGGF
;
A
#
# COMPACT_ATOMS: atom_id res chain seq x y z
N MET A 1 -34.88 -24.60 -17.94
CA MET A 1 -35.55 -23.47 -17.24
C MET A 1 -34.46 -22.60 -16.65
N ASN A 2 -34.22 -21.41 -17.21
CA ASN A 2 -33.24 -20.48 -16.67
C ASN A 2 -33.83 -19.87 -15.40
N ALA A 3 -33.25 -20.19 -14.24
CA ALA A 3 -33.53 -19.48 -13.01
C ALA A 3 -33.11 -18.03 -13.21
N GLY A 4 -34.08 -17.16 -13.47
CA GLY A 4 -33.86 -15.73 -13.59
C GLY A 4 -33.29 -15.22 -12.27
N THR A 5 -32.01 -14.86 -12.27
CA THR A 5 -31.40 -14.11 -11.17
C THR A 5 -32.17 -12.79 -11.07
N SER A 6 -32.92 -12.63 -9.98
CA SER A 6 -33.60 -11.36 -9.70
C SER A 6 -32.56 -10.24 -9.74
N PRO A 7 -32.84 -9.12 -10.43
CA PRO A 7 -31.87 -8.04 -10.55
C PRO A 7 -31.50 -7.54 -9.16
N ASN A 8 -30.20 -7.43 -8.90
CA ASN A 8 -29.68 -6.93 -7.62
C ASN A 8 -29.99 -5.42 -7.52
N VAL A 9 -31.18 -5.10 -7.03
CA VAL A 9 -31.66 -3.72 -6.89
C VAL A 9 -31.61 -3.27 -5.42
N ASN A 10 -31.28 -2.01 -5.18
CA ASN A 10 -31.33 -1.43 -3.84
C ASN A 10 -32.78 -1.19 -3.37
N LEU A 11 -32.94 -0.66 -2.16
CA LEU A 11 -34.24 -0.32 -1.57
C LEU A 11 -35.09 0.63 -2.43
N PHE A 12 -34.50 1.30 -3.42
CA PHE A 12 -35.15 2.25 -4.33
C PHE A 12 -35.34 1.68 -5.76
N GLY A 13 -35.05 0.40 -5.99
CA GLY A 13 -35.18 -0.22 -7.30
C GLY A 13 -34.04 0.09 -8.27
N GLU A 14 -32.98 0.78 -7.82
CA GLU A 14 -31.81 1.07 -8.66
C GLU A 14 -30.90 -0.15 -8.70
N LYS A 15 -30.28 -0.43 -9.85
CA LYS A 15 -29.29 -1.50 -9.96
C LYS A 15 -28.08 -1.20 -9.07
N ASN A 16 -27.71 -2.15 -8.22
CA ASN A 16 -26.43 -2.14 -7.52
C ASN A 16 -25.33 -2.52 -8.51
N GLU A 17 -24.83 -1.53 -9.26
CA GLU A 17 -23.70 -1.76 -10.15
C GLU A 17 -22.42 -1.98 -9.34
N PRO A 18 -21.62 -3.01 -9.67
CA PRO A 18 -20.33 -3.23 -9.03
C PRO A 18 -19.40 -2.02 -9.22
N MET A 19 -18.64 -1.69 -8.19
CA MET A 19 -17.61 -0.65 -8.28
C MET A 19 -16.31 -1.22 -8.87
N ASP A 20 -15.75 -0.56 -9.89
CA ASP A 20 -14.51 -0.98 -10.53
C ASP A 20 -13.29 -0.31 -9.87
N VAL A 21 -12.42 -1.14 -9.29
CA VAL A 21 -11.28 -0.66 -8.51
C VAL A 21 -10.00 -1.37 -8.95
N CYS A 22 -8.94 -0.59 -9.18
CA CYS A 22 -7.58 -1.08 -9.29
C CYS A 22 -6.89 -0.93 -7.94
N VAL A 23 -6.14 -1.94 -7.50
CA VAL A 23 -5.26 -1.86 -6.33
C VAL A 23 -3.82 -2.11 -6.74
N PHE A 24 -2.95 -1.20 -6.35
CA PHE A 24 -1.52 -1.28 -6.52
C PHE A 24 -0.90 -1.69 -5.19
N HIS A 25 -0.08 -2.72 -5.23
CA HIS A 25 0.45 -3.40 -4.06
C HIS A 25 1.98 -3.34 -4.08
N ASP A 26 2.55 -2.94 -2.95
CA ASP A 26 3.99 -2.98 -2.71
C ASP A 26 4.30 -3.39 -1.27
N GLU A 27 5.55 -3.80 -1.02
CA GLU A 27 6.03 -4.26 0.26
C GLU A 27 7.32 -3.53 0.67
N SER A 28 7.50 -3.34 1.97
CA SER A 28 8.73 -2.75 2.51
C SER A 28 9.19 -3.51 3.75
N GLY A 29 10.50 -3.52 3.96
CA GLY A 29 11.13 -4.35 4.98
C GLY A 29 11.55 -5.71 4.44
N ASP A 30 12.25 -6.45 5.30
CA ASP A 30 12.85 -7.74 5.00
C ASP A 30 12.33 -8.75 6.03
N TYR A 31 11.62 -9.79 5.58
CA TYR A 31 11.09 -10.84 6.46
C TYR A 31 12.16 -11.81 6.97
N GLY A 32 13.43 -11.63 6.64
CA GLY A 32 14.56 -12.27 7.31
C GLY A 32 15.07 -11.42 8.47
N HIS A 33 15.24 -10.11 8.26
CA HIS A 33 16.11 -9.29 9.12
C HIS A 33 15.46 -8.06 9.78
N SER A 34 14.33 -7.58 9.27
CA SER A 34 13.68 -6.38 9.79
C SER A 34 12.65 -6.70 10.88
N PRO A 35 12.64 -5.98 12.02
CA PRO A 35 11.60 -6.13 13.04
C PRO A 35 10.22 -5.71 12.51
N TRP A 36 10.19 -4.79 11.55
CA TRP A 36 8.97 -4.31 10.91
C TRP A 36 8.94 -4.68 9.44
N VAL A 37 7.80 -5.15 8.98
CA VAL A 37 7.49 -5.35 7.57
C VAL A 37 6.16 -4.67 7.24
N PHE A 38 6.03 -4.17 6.03
CA PHE A 38 4.94 -3.29 5.64
C PHE A 38 4.33 -3.77 4.34
N THR A 39 3.01 -3.81 4.28
CA THR A 39 2.24 -4.01 3.05
C THR A 39 1.48 -2.73 2.75
N GLY A 40 1.72 -2.11 1.60
CA GLY A 40 1.03 -0.92 1.12
C GLY A 40 0.05 -1.26 0.02
N LEU A 41 -1.14 -0.67 0.07
CA LEU A 41 -2.18 -0.82 -0.94
C LEU A 41 -2.72 0.55 -1.34
N LEU A 42 -2.49 0.93 -2.59
CA LEU A 42 -3.06 2.12 -3.21
C LEU A 42 -4.24 1.72 -4.09
N TRP A 43 -5.44 2.12 -3.71
CA TRP A 43 -6.68 1.87 -4.44
C TRP A 43 -7.05 3.09 -5.28
N VAL A 44 -7.48 2.84 -6.51
CA VAL A 44 -7.92 3.87 -7.46
C VAL A 44 -9.14 3.33 -8.20
N ARG A 45 -10.17 4.15 -8.40
CA ARG A 45 -11.26 3.75 -9.30
C ARG A 45 -10.68 3.52 -10.69
N LYS A 46 -11.14 2.50 -11.40
CA LYS A 46 -10.62 2.16 -12.73
C LYS A 46 -10.68 3.34 -13.70
N GLU A 47 -11.76 4.11 -13.65
CA GLU A 47 -11.96 5.33 -14.44
C GLU A 47 -10.98 6.47 -14.13
N ASP A 48 -10.46 6.53 -12.89
CA ASP A 48 -9.55 7.60 -12.44
C ASP A 48 -8.07 7.29 -12.74
N VAL A 49 -7.70 6.02 -13.05
CA VAL A 49 -6.30 5.58 -13.22
C VAL A 49 -5.53 6.46 -14.21
N SER A 50 -6.11 6.71 -15.39
CA SER A 50 -5.47 7.50 -16.45
C SER A 50 -5.30 8.97 -16.07
N GLU A 51 -6.19 9.51 -15.24
CA GLU A 51 -6.08 10.90 -14.79
C GLU A 51 -5.04 11.08 -13.68
N VAL A 52 -5.03 10.16 -12.71
CA VAL A 52 -4.02 10.15 -11.65
C VAL A 52 -2.63 9.99 -12.27
N ALA A 53 -2.46 9.06 -13.21
CA ALA A 53 -1.20 8.86 -13.92
C ALA A 53 -0.75 10.11 -14.69
N ARG A 54 -1.64 10.76 -15.45
CA ARG A 54 -1.30 12.01 -16.16
C ARG A 54 -0.84 13.11 -15.21
N SER A 55 -1.47 13.21 -14.03
CA SER A 55 -1.06 14.19 -13.02
C SER A 55 0.36 13.94 -12.49
N LEU A 56 0.75 12.67 -12.34
CA LEU A 56 2.11 12.28 -11.96
C LEU A 56 3.11 12.51 -13.10
N GLN A 57 2.74 12.19 -14.34
CA GLN A 57 3.56 12.40 -15.54
C GLN A 57 3.83 13.90 -15.80
N ALA A 58 2.87 14.78 -15.53
CA ALA A 58 3.08 16.23 -15.65
C ALA A 58 4.24 16.71 -14.75
N ILE A 59 4.40 16.14 -13.56
CA ILE A 59 5.50 16.47 -12.63
C ILE A 59 6.82 15.90 -13.15
N ARG A 60 6.82 14.68 -13.74
CA ARG A 60 8.00 14.14 -14.42
C ARG A 60 8.48 15.03 -15.55
N GLN A 61 7.54 15.55 -16.34
CA GLN A 61 7.83 16.42 -17.48
C GLN A 61 8.50 17.72 -17.03
N GLN A 62 8.03 18.33 -15.92
CA GLN A 62 8.63 19.54 -15.34
C GLN A 62 10.11 19.32 -14.93
N GLU A 63 10.43 18.14 -14.41
CA GLU A 63 11.76 17.79 -13.93
C GLU A 63 12.61 17.02 -14.97
N ASN A 64 12.05 16.78 -16.16
CA ASN A 64 12.60 15.92 -17.22
C ASN A 64 13.16 14.58 -16.68
N TYR A 65 12.37 13.86 -15.88
CA TYR A 65 12.80 12.60 -15.26
C TYR A 65 11.78 11.47 -15.46
N TRP A 66 12.13 10.51 -16.32
CA TRP A 66 11.25 9.42 -16.76
C TRP A 66 11.67 8.03 -16.27
N ARG A 67 12.69 7.93 -15.42
CA ARG A 67 13.12 6.66 -14.82
C ARG A 67 12.26 6.30 -13.61
N GLU A 68 12.37 5.05 -13.15
CA GLU A 68 11.65 4.54 -11.97
C GLU A 68 11.77 5.50 -10.76
N ILE A 69 10.65 5.85 -10.14
CA ILE A 69 10.63 6.53 -8.84
C ILE A 69 10.52 5.44 -7.79
N HIS A 70 11.58 5.30 -6.98
CA HIS A 70 11.60 4.36 -5.88
C HIS A 70 12.26 5.03 -4.68
N LEU A 71 11.60 5.03 -3.52
CA LEU A 71 12.07 5.74 -2.33
C LEU A 71 13.50 5.32 -1.94
N ASN A 72 13.82 4.04 -2.06
CA ASN A 72 15.12 3.53 -1.64
C ASN A 72 16.29 4.04 -2.47
N SER A 73 16.03 4.41 -3.71
CA SER A 73 17.01 4.93 -4.67
C SER A 73 17.01 6.46 -4.76
N LEU A 74 16.32 7.17 -3.86
CA LEU A 74 16.38 8.62 -3.82
C LEU A 74 17.79 9.14 -3.47
N PRO A 75 18.24 10.23 -4.15
CA PRO A 75 19.50 10.90 -3.83
C PRO A 75 19.46 11.52 -2.42
N LYS A 76 20.61 11.92 -1.88
CA LYS A 76 20.71 12.53 -0.54
C LYS A 76 20.14 13.94 -0.44
N SER A 77 19.97 14.63 -1.58
CA SER A 77 19.53 16.02 -1.67
C SER A 77 18.45 16.19 -2.75
N PHE A 78 17.58 17.19 -2.56
CA PHE A 78 16.62 17.65 -3.58
C PHE A 78 17.26 18.59 -4.61
N SER A 79 18.45 19.15 -4.30
CA SER A 79 19.10 20.18 -5.10
C SER A 79 20.04 19.59 -6.16
N GLY A 80 20.37 20.41 -7.16
CA GLY A 80 21.29 20.09 -8.24
C GLY A 80 20.73 19.15 -9.31
N ALA A 81 21.54 18.86 -10.32
CA ALA A 81 21.15 18.02 -11.47
C ALA A 81 20.75 16.60 -11.03
N TYR A 82 21.45 16.03 -10.05
CA TYR A 82 21.16 14.69 -9.51
C TYR A 82 19.92 14.65 -8.59
N GLY A 83 19.33 15.80 -8.26
CA GLY A 83 18.15 15.91 -7.41
C GLY A 83 16.81 15.67 -8.10
N ALA A 84 16.78 15.57 -9.44
CA ALA A 84 15.55 15.48 -10.23
C ALA A 84 14.61 14.36 -9.75
N LYS A 85 15.14 13.16 -9.49
CA LYS A 85 14.38 12.03 -8.94
C LYS A 85 13.69 12.39 -7.61
N ALA A 86 14.40 13.05 -6.70
CA ALA A 86 13.85 13.43 -5.40
C ALA A 86 12.83 14.57 -5.52
N ARG A 87 12.99 15.49 -6.48
CA ARG A 87 11.99 16.55 -6.74
C ARG A 87 10.71 15.99 -7.36
N VAL A 88 10.80 15.06 -8.30
CA VAL A 88 9.63 14.32 -8.81
C VAL A 88 8.92 13.60 -7.68
N ALA A 89 9.65 12.81 -6.88
CA ALA A 89 9.07 12.12 -5.73
C ALA A 89 8.39 13.09 -4.76
N ARG A 90 9.01 14.25 -4.47
CA ARG A 90 8.42 15.26 -3.60
C ARG A 90 7.13 15.81 -4.20
N GLY A 91 7.16 16.20 -5.48
CA GLY A 91 5.99 16.71 -6.19
C GLY A 91 4.85 15.70 -6.22
N TRP A 92 5.15 14.42 -6.46
CA TRP A 92 4.17 13.34 -6.40
C TRP A 92 3.53 13.19 -5.02
N PHE A 93 4.33 13.18 -3.96
CA PHE A 93 3.82 13.09 -2.60
C PHE A 93 2.92 14.28 -2.24
N GLU A 94 3.36 15.49 -2.59
CA GLU A 94 2.59 16.73 -2.35
C GLU A 94 1.28 16.73 -3.16
N LYS A 95 1.35 16.40 -4.46
CA LYS A 95 0.19 16.27 -5.35
C LYS A 95 -0.79 15.21 -4.85
N TRP A 96 -0.30 14.08 -4.33
CA TRP A 96 -1.14 13.07 -3.71
C TRP A 96 -1.84 13.58 -2.46
N SER A 97 -1.07 14.13 -1.51
CA SER A 97 -1.63 14.61 -0.23
C SER A 97 -2.60 15.78 -0.38
N GLY A 98 -2.53 16.54 -1.47
CA GLY A 98 -3.42 17.67 -1.75
C GLY A 98 -4.61 17.32 -2.64
N GLU A 99 -4.36 16.78 -3.83
CA GLU A 99 -5.38 16.66 -4.89
C GLU A 99 -5.78 15.21 -5.14
N LEU A 100 -4.80 14.31 -5.32
CA LEU A 100 -5.08 12.94 -5.77
C LEU A 100 -5.67 12.07 -4.66
N ALA A 101 -5.56 12.45 -3.39
CA ALA A 101 -6.23 11.77 -2.28
C ALA A 101 -7.76 11.75 -2.41
N SER A 102 -8.36 12.64 -3.21
CA SER A 102 -9.79 12.60 -3.53
C SER A 102 -10.19 11.44 -4.45
N LYS A 103 -9.24 10.95 -5.26
CA LYS A 103 -9.40 9.88 -6.27
C LYS A 103 -8.74 8.57 -5.90
N THR A 104 -8.02 8.57 -4.79
CA THR A 104 -7.26 7.42 -4.32
C THR A 104 -7.59 7.11 -2.87
N TRP A 105 -7.32 5.87 -2.47
CA TRP A 105 -7.29 5.45 -1.08
C TRP A 105 -5.97 4.73 -0.84
N PHE A 106 -5.37 4.91 0.32
CA PHE A 106 -4.12 4.26 0.67
C PHE A 106 -4.20 3.67 2.07
N ASN A 107 -3.96 2.37 2.19
CA ASN A 107 -3.82 1.73 3.50
C ASN A 107 -2.51 0.97 3.60
N VAL A 108 -1.94 1.00 4.81
CA VAL A 108 -0.72 0.26 5.14
C VAL A 108 -1.00 -0.68 6.31
N LEU A 109 -0.55 -1.92 6.19
CA LEU A 109 -0.43 -2.84 7.32
C LEU A 109 1.04 -2.92 7.74
N ALA A 110 1.35 -2.44 8.95
CA ALA A 110 2.65 -2.53 9.59
C ALA A 110 2.69 -3.73 10.53
N VAL A 111 3.58 -4.67 10.28
CA VAL A 111 3.68 -5.94 11.01
C VAL A 111 4.96 -5.97 11.83
N HIS A 112 4.83 -5.99 13.15
CA HIS A 112 5.93 -6.16 14.09
C HIS A 112 6.24 -7.65 14.26
N ARG A 113 7.30 -8.11 13.59
CA ARG A 113 7.71 -9.51 13.54
C ARG A 113 8.27 -10.01 14.86
N ASN A 114 8.95 -9.16 15.63
CA ASN A 114 9.54 -9.56 16.91
C ASN A 114 8.52 -9.67 18.04
N HIS A 115 7.28 -9.24 17.81
CA HIS A 115 6.23 -9.33 18.82
C HIS A 115 5.88 -10.81 19.10
N PRO A 116 5.72 -11.24 20.37
CA PRO A 116 5.43 -12.63 20.72
C PRO A 116 4.19 -13.24 20.04
N ARG A 117 3.23 -12.39 19.68
CA ARG A 117 1.98 -12.76 18.97
C ARG A 117 2.11 -12.86 17.44
N TYR A 118 3.30 -12.67 16.86
CA TYR A 118 3.48 -12.83 15.41
C TYR A 118 3.35 -14.31 14.96
N GLU A 119 3.59 -15.26 15.86
CA GLU A 119 3.50 -16.71 15.61
C GLU A 119 4.42 -17.22 14.48
N HIS A 120 5.74 -17.02 14.60
CA HIS A 120 6.72 -17.46 13.59
C HIS A 120 6.55 -18.91 13.11
N LYS A 121 6.18 -19.82 14.03
CA LYS A 121 6.00 -21.25 13.74
C LYS A 121 4.88 -21.53 12.72
N ARG A 122 3.97 -20.58 12.49
CA ARG A 122 2.90 -20.69 11.49
C ARG A 122 3.41 -20.56 10.05
N PHE A 123 4.56 -19.93 9.86
CA PHE A 123 5.12 -19.65 8.54
C PHE A 123 6.35 -20.51 8.31
N THR A 124 6.16 -21.63 7.59
CA THR A 124 7.27 -22.51 7.21
C THR A 124 8.21 -21.87 6.18
N LYS A 125 7.73 -20.88 5.44
CA LYS A 125 8.47 -20.12 4.44
C LYS A 125 8.10 -18.65 4.57
N GLU A 126 9.01 -17.76 4.19
CA GLU A 126 8.73 -16.32 4.32
C GLU A 126 7.52 -15.93 3.47
N PHE A 127 7.42 -16.34 2.19
CA PHE A 127 6.29 -16.02 1.28
C PHE A 127 4.91 -16.38 1.86
N HIS A 128 4.80 -17.38 2.74
CA HIS A 128 3.54 -17.68 3.44
C HIS A 128 3.09 -16.51 4.34
N ALA A 129 4.04 -15.84 4.99
CA ALA A 129 3.78 -14.66 5.80
C ALA A 129 3.37 -13.48 4.90
N TYR A 130 4.16 -13.18 3.86
CA TYR A 130 3.86 -12.11 2.90
C TYR A 130 2.45 -12.25 2.31
N ASN A 131 2.10 -13.44 1.82
CA ASN A 131 0.81 -13.71 1.19
C ASN A 131 -0.35 -13.53 2.19
N ARG A 132 -0.18 -14.01 3.42
CA ARG A 132 -1.17 -13.82 4.50
C ARG A 132 -1.36 -12.35 4.86
N PHE A 133 -0.28 -11.60 5.06
CA PHE A 133 -0.37 -10.19 5.45
C PHE A 133 -0.89 -9.31 4.31
N THR A 134 -0.58 -9.65 3.06
CA THR A 134 -1.18 -9.01 1.89
C THR A 134 -2.68 -9.24 1.83
N LEU A 135 -3.13 -10.48 2.00
CA LEU A 135 -4.57 -10.80 2.08
C LEU A 135 -5.26 -10.05 3.21
N MET A 136 -4.62 -9.96 4.39
CA MET A 136 -5.16 -9.22 5.54
C MET A 136 -5.30 -7.73 5.23
N ALA A 137 -4.28 -7.12 4.61
CA ALA A 137 -4.32 -5.73 4.20
C ALA A 137 -5.40 -5.48 3.13
N LEU A 138 -5.58 -6.40 2.17
CA LEU A 138 -6.62 -6.33 1.14
C LEU A 138 -8.02 -6.37 1.78
N LYS A 139 -8.30 -7.38 2.62
CA LYS A 139 -9.60 -7.51 3.29
C LYS A 139 -9.89 -6.31 4.21
N ALA A 140 -8.89 -5.79 4.91
CA ALA A 140 -9.03 -4.59 5.73
C ALA A 140 -9.34 -3.34 4.88
N GLY A 141 -8.60 -3.12 3.79
CA GLY A 141 -8.84 -2.01 2.87
C GLY A 141 -10.23 -2.07 2.22
N LEU A 142 -10.65 -3.26 1.79
CA LEU A 142 -11.99 -3.48 1.23
C LEU A 142 -13.10 -3.16 2.23
N ALA A 143 -13.01 -3.69 3.45
CA ALA A 143 -13.98 -3.41 4.50
C ALA A 143 -13.99 -1.93 4.92
N TRP A 144 -12.84 -1.24 4.88
CA TRP A 144 -12.77 0.14 5.34
C TRP A 144 -13.24 1.16 4.29
N HIS A 145 -12.74 1.03 3.06
CA HIS A 145 -12.97 1.99 1.98
C HIS A 145 -14.26 1.73 1.22
N PHE A 146 -14.69 0.46 1.13
CA PHE A 146 -15.76 0.04 0.24
C PHE A 146 -16.92 -0.69 0.93
N GLN A 147 -17.05 -0.62 2.26
CA GLN A 147 -18.17 -1.23 3.02
C GLN A 147 -19.57 -0.82 2.56
N ASN A 148 -19.71 0.36 1.93
CA ASN A 148 -21.00 0.85 1.46
C ASN A 148 -21.37 0.31 0.07
N HIS A 149 -20.49 -0.48 -0.56
CA HIS A 149 -20.75 -1.15 -1.81
C HIS A 149 -21.09 -2.61 -1.52
N GLN A 150 -22.06 -3.15 -2.25
CA GLN A 150 -22.36 -4.57 -2.15
C GLN A 150 -21.29 -5.43 -2.83
N GLN A 151 -20.78 -4.95 -3.97
CA GLN A 151 -19.83 -5.67 -4.80
C GLN A 151 -18.75 -4.75 -5.36
N VAL A 152 -17.52 -5.26 -5.41
CA VAL A 152 -16.36 -4.61 -6.03
C VAL A 152 -15.77 -5.55 -7.08
N ARG A 153 -15.54 -5.03 -8.29
CA ARG A 153 -14.72 -5.66 -9.33
C ARG A 153 -13.28 -5.17 -9.19
N LEU A 154 -12.35 -6.09 -9.00
CA LEU A 154 -10.99 -5.78 -8.53
C LEU A 154 -9.93 -6.24 -9.54
N TRP A 155 -9.02 -5.33 -9.86
CA TRP A 155 -7.76 -5.59 -10.57
C TRP A 155 -6.59 -5.37 -9.61
N ILE A 156 -5.72 -6.36 -9.46
CA ILE A 156 -4.58 -6.30 -8.54
C ILE A 156 -3.30 -6.19 -9.34
N TYR A 157 -2.50 -5.17 -9.06
CA TYR A 157 -1.18 -4.94 -9.64
C TYR A 157 -0.12 -4.97 -8.53
N SER A 158 0.85 -5.88 -8.60
CA SER A 158 1.93 -5.99 -7.61
C SER A 158 3.27 -5.64 -8.26
N ASP A 159 4.21 -5.08 -7.50
CA ASP A 159 5.61 -5.03 -7.95
C ASP A 159 6.13 -6.47 -8.12
N ASN A 160 6.76 -6.78 -9.25
CA ASN A 160 7.35 -8.09 -9.48
C ASN A 160 8.58 -8.35 -8.59
N LYS A 161 9.33 -7.30 -8.21
CA LYS A 161 10.55 -7.45 -7.39
C LYS A 161 10.26 -8.08 -6.02
N THR A 162 9.05 -7.92 -5.50
CA THR A 162 8.62 -8.48 -4.21
C THR A 162 8.18 -9.95 -4.32
N ARG A 163 7.85 -10.44 -5.53
CA ARG A 163 7.28 -11.78 -5.76
C ARG A 163 8.26 -12.79 -6.36
N ARG A 164 9.38 -12.32 -6.90
CA ARG A 164 10.43 -13.17 -7.47
C ARG A 164 11.80 -12.68 -7.04
N PRO A 165 12.32 -13.05 -5.86
CA PRO A 165 13.75 -12.92 -5.64
C PRO A 165 14.43 -13.77 -6.71
N GLY A 166 15.33 -13.17 -7.49
CA GLY A 166 16.10 -13.82 -8.55
C GLY A 166 17.14 -14.82 -8.01
N GLY A 167 16.70 -15.70 -7.11
CA GLY A 167 17.50 -16.68 -6.42
C GLY A 167 16.58 -17.65 -5.72
N VAL A 168 17.02 -18.91 -5.66
CA VAL A 168 16.40 -20.01 -4.91
C VAL A 168 15.87 -19.47 -3.57
N LEU A 169 14.54 -19.37 -3.41
CA LEU A 169 13.92 -19.41 -2.08
C LEU A 169 14.58 -20.63 -1.44
N GLY A 170 15.22 -20.49 -0.27
CA GLY A 170 16.27 -21.40 0.26
C GLY A 170 15.94 -22.90 0.41
N ASP A 171 14.87 -23.38 -0.21
CA ASP A 171 14.31 -24.73 -0.27
C ASP A 171 14.27 -25.34 -1.70
N GLY A 172 14.76 -24.66 -2.73
CA GLY A 172 14.79 -25.19 -4.11
C GLY A 172 13.49 -25.01 -4.90
N VAL A 173 12.45 -24.36 -4.34
CA VAL A 173 11.23 -24.01 -5.06
C VAL A 173 11.42 -22.66 -5.76
N LYS A 174 11.23 -22.64 -7.09
CA LYS A 174 11.50 -21.45 -7.93
C LYS A 174 10.42 -20.37 -7.89
N THR A 175 9.28 -20.59 -7.24
CA THR A 175 8.10 -19.72 -7.40
C THR A 175 7.30 -19.55 -6.11
N ASP A 176 7.10 -18.29 -5.70
CA ASP A 176 6.00 -17.87 -4.84
C ASP A 176 4.66 -18.26 -5.50
N ASN A 177 3.63 -18.55 -4.69
CA ASN A 177 2.27 -18.85 -5.14
C ASN A 177 1.29 -17.69 -4.92
N PHE A 178 1.79 -16.45 -4.83
CA PHE A 178 1.03 -15.25 -4.53
C PHE A 178 -0.24 -15.11 -5.36
N GLU A 179 -0.15 -15.22 -6.69
CA GLU A 179 -1.28 -15.03 -7.59
C GLU A 179 -2.41 -16.03 -7.29
N ASP A 180 -2.07 -17.30 -7.06
CA ASP A 180 -3.02 -18.36 -6.73
C ASP A 180 -3.58 -18.16 -5.31
N TYR A 181 -2.70 -17.92 -4.34
CA TYR A 181 -3.10 -17.73 -2.95
C TYR A 181 -4.09 -16.57 -2.79
N ILE A 182 -3.83 -15.42 -3.42
CA ILE A 182 -4.73 -14.26 -3.33
C ILE A 182 -6.03 -14.54 -4.08
N THR A 183 -5.97 -15.18 -5.25
CA THR A 183 -7.18 -15.52 -6.02
C THR A 183 -8.12 -16.41 -5.20
N ASP A 184 -7.58 -17.45 -4.58
CA ASP A 184 -8.35 -18.40 -3.78
C ASP A 184 -8.87 -17.72 -2.49
N LYS A 185 -7.97 -17.08 -1.72
CA LYS A 185 -8.31 -16.61 -0.37
C LYS A 185 -9.11 -15.31 -0.32
N LEU A 186 -9.06 -14.49 -1.37
CA LEU A 186 -9.82 -13.25 -1.42
C LEU A 186 -11.29 -13.50 -1.77
N THR A 187 -11.56 -14.55 -2.54
CA THR A 187 -12.91 -14.95 -2.96
C THR A 187 -13.59 -15.92 -1.99
N GLU A 188 -12.82 -16.55 -1.09
CA GLU A 188 -13.35 -17.32 0.03
C GLU A 188 -14.27 -16.46 0.92
N ASP A 189 -15.55 -16.82 0.92
CA ASP A 189 -16.54 -16.25 1.81
C ASP A 189 -16.27 -16.77 3.23
N THR A 190 -15.81 -15.86 4.09
CA THR A 190 -15.58 -16.18 5.49
C THR A 190 -16.65 -15.47 6.31
N VAL A 191 -17.35 -16.20 7.18
CA VAL A 191 -18.40 -15.69 8.08
C VAL A 191 -17.98 -14.42 8.86
N SER A 192 -16.68 -14.24 9.10
CA SER A 192 -16.13 -13.08 9.83
C SER A 192 -15.83 -11.84 8.97
N TYR A 193 -15.88 -11.93 7.64
CA TYR A 193 -15.58 -10.81 6.74
C TYR A 193 -16.83 -9.94 6.54
N LYS A 194 -16.70 -8.64 6.82
CA LYS A 194 -17.81 -7.67 6.79
C LYS A 194 -17.68 -6.63 5.66
N GLY A 195 -16.82 -6.90 4.68
CA GLY A 195 -16.62 -6.01 3.53
C GLY A 195 -17.48 -6.39 2.33
N PRO A 196 -17.33 -5.67 1.19
CA PRO A 196 -18.06 -5.97 -0.04
C PRO A 196 -17.68 -7.35 -0.59
N ARG A 197 -18.61 -7.97 -1.34
CA ARG A 197 -18.28 -9.12 -2.17
C ARG A 197 -17.25 -8.72 -3.21
N VAL A 198 -16.20 -9.52 -3.37
CA VAL A 198 -15.14 -9.25 -4.34
C VAL A 198 -15.30 -10.15 -5.56
N CYS A 199 -15.22 -9.55 -6.74
CA CYS A 199 -15.08 -10.24 -8.01
C CYS A 199 -13.69 -9.88 -8.57
N LEU A 200 -12.79 -10.85 -8.64
CA LEU A 200 -11.51 -10.67 -9.30
C LEU A 200 -11.70 -10.79 -10.80
N GLU A 201 -11.33 -9.73 -11.52
CA GLU A 201 -11.55 -9.65 -12.97
C GLU A 201 -10.40 -10.29 -13.76
N ALA A 202 -9.24 -10.42 -13.14
CA ALA A 202 -8.08 -11.10 -13.65
C ALA A 202 -7.25 -11.66 -12.49
N ARG A 203 -6.35 -12.60 -12.81
CA ARG A 203 -5.27 -12.96 -11.89
C ARG A 203 -4.44 -11.71 -11.54
N PRO A 204 -3.91 -11.60 -10.31
CA PRO A 204 -2.99 -10.52 -9.96
C PRO A 204 -1.85 -10.40 -10.98
N GLU A 205 -1.59 -9.18 -11.45
CA GLU A 205 -0.56 -8.90 -12.45
C GLU A 205 0.70 -8.38 -11.76
N CYS A 206 1.83 -9.06 -11.97
CA CYS A 206 3.14 -8.61 -11.50
C CYS A 206 3.76 -7.67 -12.54
N LEU A 207 3.97 -6.41 -12.16
CA LEU A 207 4.45 -5.36 -13.04
C LEU A 207 5.96 -5.18 -12.93
N TYR A 208 6.57 -4.77 -14.05
CA TYR A 208 7.94 -4.32 -14.12
C TYR A 208 7.95 -2.85 -14.54
N PHE A 209 8.80 -2.05 -13.89
CA PHE A 209 9.06 -0.71 -14.40
C PHE A 209 9.92 -0.83 -15.67
N PRO A 210 9.50 -0.26 -16.81
CA PRO A 210 10.24 -0.39 -18.06
C PRO A 210 11.57 0.37 -17.99
N SER A 211 12.61 -0.19 -18.62
CA SER A 211 13.89 0.51 -18.79
C SER A 211 13.79 1.70 -19.76
N ASP A 212 12.83 1.65 -20.68
CA ASP A 212 12.55 2.69 -21.67
C ASP A 212 11.48 3.66 -21.16
N SER A 213 11.82 4.96 -21.14
CA SER A 213 10.94 6.05 -20.75
C SER A 213 9.71 6.25 -21.64
N ALA A 214 9.77 5.84 -22.92
CA ALA A 214 8.63 5.97 -23.85
C ALA A 214 7.48 4.99 -23.53
N LEU A 215 7.73 4.00 -22.66
CA LEU A 215 6.81 2.90 -22.35
C LEU A 215 6.20 3.00 -20.94
N VAL A 216 6.34 4.13 -20.25
CA VAL A 216 5.80 4.27 -18.88
C VAL A 216 4.27 4.31 -18.92
N GLU A 217 3.65 3.15 -18.68
CA GLU A 217 2.19 3.01 -18.65
C GLU A 217 1.61 3.62 -17.36
N PRO A 218 0.32 4.03 -17.36
CA PRO A 218 -0.36 4.54 -16.18
C PRO A 218 -0.15 3.66 -14.93
N LYS A 219 -0.28 2.34 -15.07
CA LYS A 219 -0.11 1.39 -13.97
C LYS A 219 1.29 1.43 -13.33
N ASN A 220 2.33 1.75 -14.10
CA ASN A 220 3.69 1.90 -13.56
C ASN A 220 3.82 3.13 -12.68
N GLU A 221 3.16 4.24 -13.03
CA GLU A 221 3.18 5.47 -12.23
C GLU A 221 2.49 5.27 -10.89
N LEU A 222 1.34 4.60 -10.89
CA LEU A 222 0.61 4.28 -9.65
C LEU A 222 1.39 3.30 -8.77
N LEU A 223 2.08 2.33 -9.36
CA LEU A 223 2.94 1.42 -8.60
C LEU A 223 4.11 2.17 -7.95
N CYS A 224 4.80 3.06 -8.68
CA CYS A 224 5.85 3.90 -8.10
C CYS A 224 5.31 4.87 -7.02
N LEU A 225 4.08 5.38 -7.18
CA LEU A 225 3.43 6.16 -6.14
C LEU A 225 3.16 5.30 -4.89
N CYS A 226 2.71 4.05 -5.07
CA CYS A 226 2.51 3.10 -3.98
C CYS A 226 3.81 2.85 -3.19
N ASP A 227 4.93 2.55 -3.88
CA ASP A 227 6.26 2.41 -3.23
C ASP A 227 6.65 3.68 -2.46
N LEU A 228 6.47 4.85 -3.07
CA LEU A 228 6.83 6.11 -2.45
C LEU A 228 6.04 6.34 -1.16
N LEU A 229 4.72 6.15 -1.19
CA LEU A 229 3.85 6.33 -0.01
C LEU A 229 4.14 5.28 1.06
N LEU A 230 4.30 4.02 0.67
CA LEU A 230 4.61 2.91 1.57
C LEU A 230 5.94 3.13 2.28
N GLY A 231 7.00 3.40 1.52
CA GLY A 231 8.31 3.65 2.09
C GLY A 231 8.32 4.90 2.99
N SER A 232 7.49 5.90 2.69
CA SER A 232 7.33 7.09 3.55
C SER A 232 6.73 6.70 4.89
N VAL A 233 5.67 5.88 4.90
CA VAL A 233 5.05 5.35 6.13
C VAL A 233 6.02 4.44 6.89
N ALA A 234 6.73 3.55 6.20
CA ALA A 234 7.74 2.69 6.79
C ALA A 234 8.85 3.50 7.49
N GLY A 235 9.33 4.57 6.83
CA GLY A 235 10.31 5.49 7.42
C GLY A 235 9.76 6.31 8.59
N ALA A 236 8.45 6.58 8.63
CA ALA A 236 7.81 7.26 9.76
C ALA A 236 7.72 6.36 10.99
N ILE A 237 7.38 5.08 10.79
CA ILE A 237 7.22 4.08 11.87
C ILE A 237 8.58 3.58 12.36
N TYR A 238 9.49 3.25 11.44
CA TYR A 238 10.80 2.68 11.73
C TYR A 238 11.93 3.49 11.07
N PRO A 239 12.34 4.63 11.65
CA PRO A 239 13.27 5.60 11.05
C PRO A 239 14.73 5.15 11.08
N ASN A 240 15.09 4.19 10.24
CA ASN A 240 16.45 3.62 10.14
C ASN A 240 17.42 4.45 9.27
N THR A 241 16.93 5.48 8.57
CA THR A 241 17.74 6.25 7.62
C THR A 241 18.21 7.60 8.17
N LYS A 242 19.45 7.97 7.83
CA LYS A 242 20.02 9.31 8.05
C LYS A 242 19.93 10.23 6.82
N ARG A 243 19.38 9.74 5.70
CA ARG A 243 19.32 10.53 4.45
C ARG A 243 18.26 11.63 4.57
N PRO A 244 18.61 12.92 4.38
CA PRO A 244 17.66 14.03 4.57
C PRO A 244 16.40 13.93 3.71
N THR A 245 16.54 13.50 2.45
CA THR A 245 15.41 13.31 1.53
C THR A 245 14.41 12.29 2.05
N LYS A 246 14.87 11.09 2.45
CA LYS A 246 13.98 10.06 3.03
C LYS A 246 13.34 10.51 4.35
N GLN A 247 14.09 11.21 5.20
CA GLN A 247 13.54 11.77 6.45
C GLN A 247 12.45 12.81 6.18
N TRP A 248 12.57 13.61 5.11
CA TRP A 248 11.52 14.55 4.72
C TRP A 248 10.20 13.81 4.45
N PHE A 249 10.23 12.73 3.67
CA PHE A 249 9.05 11.90 3.38
C PHE A 249 8.48 11.26 4.64
N ALA A 250 9.34 10.67 5.47
CA ALA A 250 8.95 10.07 6.73
C ALA A 250 8.27 11.07 7.68
N ARG A 251 8.77 12.31 7.78
CA ARG A 251 8.14 13.37 8.58
C ARG A 251 6.78 13.78 8.03
N ARG A 252 6.63 13.85 6.70
CA ARG A 252 5.35 14.16 6.08
C ARG A 252 4.33 13.06 6.33
N ALA A 253 4.71 11.80 6.16
CA ALA A 253 3.88 10.65 6.50
C ALA A 253 3.53 10.62 7.99
N ALA A 254 4.47 10.91 8.89
CA ALA A 254 4.20 10.99 10.33
C ALA A 254 3.11 12.01 10.68
N ARG A 255 3.15 13.20 10.07
CA ARG A 255 2.10 14.22 10.25
C ARG A 255 0.74 13.75 9.74
N ILE A 256 0.70 13.08 8.59
CA ILE A 256 -0.52 12.48 8.06
C ILE A 256 -1.07 11.41 9.02
N ILE A 257 -0.22 10.51 9.52
CA ILE A 257 -0.61 9.48 10.50
C ILE A 257 -1.19 10.11 11.76
N GLN A 258 -0.54 11.14 12.31
CA GLN A 258 -1.06 11.87 13.47
C GLN A 258 -2.40 12.53 13.18
N ASP A 259 -2.57 13.15 12.02
CA ASP A 259 -3.80 13.84 11.65
C ASP A 259 -4.98 12.85 11.51
N VAL A 260 -4.79 11.72 10.82
CA VAL A 260 -5.87 10.75 10.63
C VAL A 260 -6.28 10.00 11.89
N ARG A 261 -5.46 10.03 12.95
CA ARG A 261 -5.81 9.50 14.28
C ARG A 261 -6.76 10.40 15.05
N ARG A 262 -6.88 11.67 14.66
CA ARG A 262 -7.85 12.59 15.26
C ARG A 262 -9.25 12.24 14.80
N LYS A 263 -10.26 12.72 15.53
CA LYS A 263 -11.66 12.55 15.12
C LYS A 263 -11.87 13.22 13.76
N PRO A 264 -12.82 12.75 12.92
CA PRO A 264 -12.95 13.22 11.54
C PRO A 264 -13.07 14.74 11.39
N TRP A 265 -13.74 15.41 12.33
CA TRP A 265 -13.93 16.87 12.35
C TRP A 265 -12.74 17.67 12.92
N GLU A 266 -11.72 16.99 13.46
CA GLU A 266 -10.47 17.58 13.98
C GLU A 266 -9.29 17.41 13.00
N GLN A 267 -9.49 16.66 11.91
CA GLN A 267 -8.47 16.42 10.89
C GLN A 267 -8.27 17.67 10.03
N GLN A 268 -7.02 18.02 9.77
CA GLN A 268 -6.65 19.21 8.98
C GLN A 268 -6.36 18.88 7.52
N MET A 269 -6.00 17.63 7.21
CA MET A 269 -5.55 17.23 5.87
C MET A 269 -6.68 16.65 5.00
N GLY A 270 -7.89 16.46 5.54
CA GLY A 270 -9.03 15.93 4.78
C GLY A 270 -8.84 14.48 4.32
N LEU A 271 -7.95 13.72 4.96
CA LEU A 271 -7.62 12.34 4.59
C LEU A 271 -8.49 11.29 5.31
N HIS A 272 -9.57 11.72 5.94
CA HIS A 272 -10.52 10.83 6.61
C HIS A 272 -11.04 9.76 5.64
N ARG A 273 -10.90 8.48 6.02
CA ARG A 273 -11.22 7.30 5.20
C ARG A 273 -10.47 7.20 3.87
N ARG A 274 -9.52 8.10 3.57
CA ARG A 274 -8.64 8.06 2.40
C ARG A 274 -7.28 7.48 2.71
N PHE A 275 -6.80 7.70 3.93
CA PHE A 275 -5.53 7.15 4.40
C PHE A 275 -5.73 6.36 5.69
N SER A 276 -5.05 5.23 5.84
CA SER A 276 -5.01 4.50 7.11
C SER A 276 -3.71 3.73 7.31
N VAL A 277 -3.29 3.61 8.57
CA VAL A 277 -2.21 2.72 8.99
C VAL A 277 -2.74 1.83 10.09
N SER A 278 -2.64 0.53 9.85
CA SER A 278 -2.97 -0.53 10.78
C SER A 278 -1.67 -1.20 11.22
N TYR A 279 -1.64 -1.63 12.48
CA TYR A 279 -0.50 -2.28 13.10
C TYR A 279 -0.91 -3.68 13.53
N PHE A 280 0.02 -4.63 13.46
CA PHE A 280 -0.17 -6.00 13.90
C PHE A 280 1.14 -6.56 14.45
N PRO A 281 1.13 -7.45 15.44
CA PRO A 281 0.00 -7.75 16.33
C PRO A 281 0.00 -6.84 17.57
N ARG A 282 -1.16 -6.68 18.20
CA ARG A 282 -1.29 -6.22 19.59
C ARG A 282 -1.10 -7.41 20.56
N ASN A 283 -1.06 -7.14 21.87
CA ASN A 283 -0.94 -8.17 22.93
C ASN A 283 -1.98 -9.29 22.87
N ASP A 284 -3.17 -9.01 22.34
CA ASP A 284 -4.26 -9.96 22.11
C ASP A 284 -4.19 -10.64 20.73
N GLY A 285 -3.18 -10.34 19.91
CA GLY A 285 -3.03 -10.87 18.56
C GLY A 285 -3.90 -10.17 17.52
N LEU A 286 -4.52 -9.04 17.84
CA LEU A 286 -5.39 -8.31 16.92
C LEU A 286 -4.68 -7.12 16.22
N ILE A 287 -5.34 -6.58 15.20
CA ILE A 287 -4.94 -5.34 14.52
C ILE A 287 -5.33 -4.14 15.38
N TYR A 288 -4.52 -3.08 15.36
CA TYR A 288 -4.75 -1.82 16.06
C TYR A 288 -4.31 -0.62 15.20
N THR A 289 -4.67 0.61 15.57
CA THR A 289 -4.48 1.82 14.72
C THR A 289 -3.61 2.91 15.38
N ASP A 290 -3.33 2.78 16.67
CA ASP A 290 -2.61 3.73 17.53
C ASP A 290 -1.16 3.33 17.80
N GLY A 291 -0.50 2.66 16.84
CA GLY A 291 0.90 2.23 16.98
C GLY A 291 1.97 3.33 16.93
N PRO A 292 3.25 2.95 16.93
CA PRO A 292 4.34 3.92 17.04
C PRO A 292 4.49 4.80 15.79
N ILE A 293 5.05 6.00 16.00
CA ILE A 293 5.50 6.94 14.95
C ILE A 293 6.95 7.30 15.24
N GLY A 294 7.85 6.32 15.04
CA GLY A 294 9.22 6.36 15.54
C GLY A 294 10.04 7.58 15.13
N ILE A 295 9.77 8.21 13.97
CA ILE A 295 10.51 9.42 13.58
C ILE A 295 10.29 10.59 14.54
N LEU A 296 9.11 10.70 15.14
CA LEU A 296 8.79 11.76 16.10
C LEU A 296 9.38 11.42 17.47
N ASP A 297 9.28 10.16 17.89
CA ASP A 297 9.89 9.67 19.13
C ASP A 297 11.42 9.90 19.11
N LYS A 298 12.04 9.71 17.94
CA LYS A 298 13.48 9.95 17.75
C LYS A 298 13.84 11.43 17.87
N GLU A 299 12.99 12.32 17.37
CA GLU A 299 13.16 13.77 17.49
C GLU A 299 12.92 14.26 18.93
N ALA A 300 12.03 13.60 19.68
CA ALA A 300 11.80 13.85 21.09
C ALA A 300 12.87 13.24 22.02
N GLY A 301 13.86 12.50 21.49
CA GLY A 301 14.87 11.80 22.29
C GLY A 301 14.34 10.58 23.06
N GLN A 302 13.14 10.10 22.73
CA GLN A 302 12.45 8.99 23.40
C GLN A 302 12.63 7.65 22.69
N PHE A 303 13.32 7.63 21.54
CA PHE A 303 13.49 6.41 20.74
C PHE A 303 14.63 5.55 21.29
N SER A 304 14.30 4.53 22.08
CA SER A 304 15.21 3.45 22.43
C SER A 304 15.04 2.29 21.43
N PHE A 305 16.14 1.82 20.84
CA PHE A 305 16.13 0.68 19.91
C PHE A 305 15.86 -0.68 20.59
N GLY A 306 15.40 -0.70 21.84
CA GLY A 306 15.58 -1.85 22.73
C GLY A 306 14.43 -2.19 23.68
N GLY A 307 13.19 -1.83 23.38
CA GLY A 307 12.10 -2.24 24.27
C GLY A 307 10.70 -2.13 23.69
N PHE A 308 10.33 -3.06 22.80
CA PHE A 308 8.96 -3.53 22.59
C PHE A 308 8.98 -4.94 22.01
#